data_AF-A0A2V7SNI4-F1
#
_entry.id   AF-A0A2V7SNI4-F1
#
_cell.length_a   1.000
_cell.length_b   1.000
_cell.length_c   1.000
_cell.angle_alpha   90.00
_cell.angle_beta   90.00
_cell.angle_gamma   90.00
#
_symmetry.space_group_name_H-M   'P 1'
#
loop_
_entity.id
_entity.type
_entity.pdbx_description
1 polymer ?
#
loop_
_entity_poly.entity_id
_entity_poly.type
_entity_poly.pdbx_seq_one_letter_code
_entity_poly.pdbx_strand_id
1 'polypeptide(L)'
;MCPWNVKFAQELKEPAFAAREVLAGKDARTLARELLAMSLEEFRVGFKGSPMKRAKLRGLKRNAAVVLGNVRTASQMEKVEDVQVLTRALDDPEPLVREHASWALRRAGLPLSGA
;
A
#
# COMPACT_ATOMS: atom_id res chain seq x y z
N MET A 1 15.96 13.87 12.53
CA MET A 1 16.65 12.77 11.83
C MET A 1 17.94 12.46 12.62
N CYS A 2 18.29 11.19 12.86
CA CYS A 2 19.38 10.82 13.78
C CYS A 2 20.77 11.08 13.15
N PRO A 3 21.66 11.88 13.77
CA PRO A 3 23.00 12.14 13.24
C PRO A 3 23.84 10.88 13.02
N TRP A 4 23.60 9.83 13.82
CA TRP A 4 24.30 8.55 13.69
C TRP A 4 24.04 7.87 12.35
N ASN A 5 22.79 7.88 11.86
CA ASN A 5 22.42 7.29 10.57
C ASN A 5 22.98 8.10 9.40
N VAL A 6 23.33 9.37 9.60
CA VAL A 6 24.01 10.18 8.57
C VAL A 6 25.48 9.83 8.49
N LYS A 7 26.14 9.64 9.65
CA LYS A 7 27.58 9.48 9.74
C LYS A 7 28.07 8.05 9.57
N PHE A 8 27.28 7.07 10.01
CA PHE A 8 27.73 5.68 10.16
C PHE A 8 26.89 4.66 9.39
N ALA A 9 25.83 5.07 8.70
CA ALA A 9 25.08 4.14 7.85
C ALA A 9 25.94 3.67 6.68
N GLN A 10 25.94 2.37 6.45
CA GLN A 10 26.60 1.73 5.33
C GLN A 10 25.59 0.78 4.68
N GLU A 11 25.72 0.60 3.37
CA GLU A 11 24.90 -0.35 2.64
C GLU A 11 25.22 -1.77 3.09
N LEU A 12 24.18 -2.52 3.48
CA LEU A 12 24.31 -3.90 3.91
C LEU A 12 24.49 -4.80 2.68
N LYS A 13 25.58 -5.57 2.64
CA LYS A 13 25.92 -6.45 1.51
C LYS A 13 25.30 -7.84 1.59
N GLU A 14 24.55 -8.13 2.65
CA GLU A 14 23.95 -9.44 2.89
C GLU A 14 22.70 -9.66 2.03
N PRO A 15 22.72 -10.58 1.05
CA PRO A 15 21.60 -10.75 0.11
C PRO A 15 20.28 -11.12 0.77
N ALA A 16 20.32 -11.78 1.94
CA ALA A 16 19.13 -12.14 2.71
C ALA A 16 18.29 -10.93 3.15
N PHE A 17 18.88 -9.73 3.17
CA PHE A 17 18.21 -8.47 3.52
C PHE A 17 17.89 -7.58 2.31
N ALA A 18 18.13 -8.04 1.09
CA ALA A 18 17.76 -7.31 -0.11
C ALA A 18 16.24 -7.03 -0.16
N ALA A 19 15.87 -5.92 -0.79
CA ALA A 19 14.46 -5.57 -0.99
C ALA A 19 13.76 -6.69 -1.79
N ARG A 20 12.57 -7.08 -1.33
CA ARG A 20 11.77 -8.11 -1.99
C ARG A 20 11.19 -7.57 -3.29
N GLU A 21 11.06 -8.40 -4.31
CA GLU A 21 10.49 -8.01 -5.61
C GLU A 21 9.09 -7.39 -5.50
N VAL A 22 8.27 -7.86 -4.56
CA VAL A 22 6.94 -7.27 -4.31
C VAL A 22 7.00 -5.82 -3.84
N LEU A 23 8.13 -5.36 -3.30
CA LEU A 23 8.34 -3.99 -2.81
C LEU A 23 9.30 -3.16 -3.67
N ALA A 24 10.28 -3.79 -4.32
CA ALA A 24 11.39 -3.11 -4.97
C ALA A 24 10.97 -2.34 -6.24
N GLY A 25 11.64 -1.21 -6.51
CA GLY A 25 11.53 -0.47 -7.77
C GLY A 25 10.21 0.28 -7.98
N LYS A 26 9.35 0.39 -6.97
CA LYS A 26 8.03 1.02 -7.06
C LYS A 26 7.98 2.31 -6.25
N ASP A 27 7.34 3.33 -6.81
CA ASP A 27 6.95 4.49 -6.02
C ASP A 27 5.84 4.14 -5.02
N ALA A 28 5.57 5.06 -4.08
CA ALA A 28 4.60 4.82 -3.01
C ALA A 28 3.16 4.61 -3.51
N ARG A 29 2.74 5.29 -4.59
CA ARG A 29 1.39 5.18 -5.15
C ARG A 29 1.23 3.85 -5.87
N THR A 30 2.17 3.50 -6.74
CA THR A 30 2.21 2.22 -7.47
C THR A 30 2.19 1.05 -6.49
N LEU A 31 3.07 1.08 -5.48
CA LEU A 31 3.10 0.06 -4.44
C LEU A 31 1.77 -0.02 -3.65
N ALA A 32 1.16 1.12 -3.33
CA ALA A 32 -0.11 1.12 -2.62
C ALA A 32 -1.25 0.50 -3.44
N ARG A 33 -1.34 0.78 -4.75
CA ARG A 33 -2.35 0.13 -5.62
C ARG A 33 -2.20 -1.37 -5.64
N GLU A 34 -0.97 -1.85 -5.84
CA GLU A 34 -0.69 -3.28 -5.89
C GLU A 34 -0.98 -3.95 -4.54
N LEU A 35 -0.56 -3.36 -3.42
CA LEU A 35 -0.85 -3.88 -2.09
C LEU A 35 -2.35 -3.91 -1.77
N LEU A 36 -3.12 -2.92 -2.23
CA LEU A 36 -4.57 -2.88 -2.03
C LEU A 36 -5.29 -3.94 -2.87
N ALA A 37 -4.80 -4.21 -4.09
CA ALA A 37 -5.32 -5.25 -4.98
C ALA A 37 -4.85 -6.67 -4.62
N MET A 38 -3.81 -6.80 -3.78
CA MET A 38 -3.16 -8.07 -3.45
C MET A 38 -4.12 -9.10 -2.83
N SER A 39 -4.07 -10.32 -3.34
CA SER A 39 -4.75 -11.49 -2.81
C SER A 39 -4.01 -12.12 -1.63
N LEU A 40 -4.68 -13.00 -0.89
CA LEU A 40 -4.07 -13.72 0.22
C LEU A 40 -2.94 -14.66 -0.24
N GLU A 41 -3.06 -15.26 -1.42
CA GLU A 41 -2.02 -16.14 -1.98
C GLU A 41 -0.77 -15.36 -2.38
N GLU A 42 -0.93 -14.24 -3.10
CA GLU A 42 0.19 -13.35 -3.44
C GLU A 42 0.91 -12.84 -2.19
N PHE A 43 0.15 -12.47 -1.15
CA PHE A 43 0.72 -12.09 0.14
C PHE A 43 1.52 -13.22 0.80
N ARG A 44 0.99 -14.46 0.77
CA ARG A 44 1.65 -15.63 1.36
C ARG A 44 2.99 -15.92 0.69
N VAL A 45 3.03 -15.84 -0.64
CA VAL A 45 4.22 -16.06 -1.47
C VAL A 45 5.20 -14.90 -1.31
N GLY A 46 4.78 -13.66 -1.62
CA GLY A 46 5.65 -12.49 -1.65
C GLY A 46 6.30 -12.14 -0.30
N PHE A 47 5.60 -12.41 0.80
CA PHE A 47 6.09 -12.14 2.15
C PHE A 47 6.51 -13.40 2.92
N LYS A 48 6.76 -14.54 2.26
CA LYS A 48 7.27 -15.76 2.93
C LYS A 48 8.57 -15.46 3.70
N GLY A 49 8.62 -15.90 4.96
CA GLY A 49 9.75 -15.63 5.85
C GLY A 49 9.95 -14.16 6.24
N SER A 50 9.01 -13.27 5.91
CA SER A 50 9.11 -11.86 6.24
C SER A 50 8.47 -11.52 7.59
N PRO A 51 9.09 -10.65 8.41
CA PRO A 51 8.44 -10.03 9.56
C PRO A 51 7.15 -9.27 9.18
N MET A 52 6.99 -8.86 7.92
CA MET A 52 5.79 -8.21 7.40
C MET A 52 4.53 -9.05 7.58
N LYS A 53 4.64 -10.39 7.70
CA LYS A 53 3.48 -11.25 7.95
C LYS A 53 2.76 -10.94 9.26
N ARG A 54 3.44 -10.29 10.23
CA ARG A 54 2.82 -9.83 11.50
C ARG A 54 1.72 -8.80 11.28
N ALA A 55 1.84 -7.95 10.25
CA ALA A 55 0.81 -6.95 9.91
C ALA A 55 -0.47 -7.59 9.33
N LYS A 56 -0.34 -8.80 8.75
CA LYS A 56 -1.37 -9.50 7.96
C LYS A 56 -1.76 -8.71 6.70
N LEU A 57 -2.42 -9.38 5.74
CA LEU A 57 -2.84 -8.73 4.49
C LEU A 57 -3.78 -7.53 4.75
N ARG A 58 -4.77 -7.68 5.62
CA ARG A 58 -5.68 -6.59 5.99
C ARG A 58 -4.95 -5.34 6.50
N GLY A 59 -3.85 -5.53 7.24
CA GLY A 59 -3.02 -4.44 7.77
C GLY A 59 -2.27 -3.70 6.67
N LEU A 60 -1.78 -4.42 5.66
CA LEU A 60 -1.15 -3.81 4.49
C LEU A 60 -2.18 -3.08 3.62
N LYS A 61 -3.33 -3.71 3.34
CA LYS A 61 -4.41 -3.11 2.55
C LYS A 61 -4.93 -1.81 3.17
N ARG A 62 -5.20 -1.78 4.48
CA ARG A 62 -5.67 -0.54 5.13
C ARG A 62 -4.62 0.58 5.07
N ASN A 63 -3.33 0.25 5.20
CA ASN A 63 -2.25 1.23 5.09
C ASN A 63 -2.11 1.73 3.64
N ALA A 64 -2.26 0.83 2.66
CA ALA A 64 -2.25 1.18 1.25
C ALA A 64 -3.37 2.16 0.89
N ALA A 65 -4.60 1.92 1.37
CA ALA A 65 -5.71 2.87 1.22
C ALA A 65 -5.36 4.25 1.81
N VAL A 66 -4.72 4.29 2.98
CA VAL A 66 -4.25 5.55 3.59
C VAL A 66 -3.21 6.26 2.73
N VAL A 67 -2.26 5.53 2.16
CA VAL A 67 -1.28 6.10 1.23
C VAL A 67 -1.99 6.72 0.02
N LEU A 68 -2.93 6.00 -0.60
CA LEU A 68 -3.69 6.52 -1.75
C LEU A 68 -4.52 7.77 -1.41
N GLY A 69 -5.08 7.87 -0.21
CA GLY A 69 -5.75 9.09 0.26
C GLY A 69 -4.80 10.24 0.59
N ASN A 70 -3.52 9.95 0.88
CA ASN A 70 -2.51 10.95 1.26
C ASN A 70 -1.74 11.50 0.06
N VAL A 71 -1.47 10.68 -0.96
CA VAL A 71 -0.70 11.10 -2.12
C VAL A 71 -1.46 12.20 -2.88
N ARG A 72 -0.77 13.29 -3.21
CA ARG A 72 -1.36 14.33 -4.06
C ARG A 72 -1.51 13.80 -5.48
N THR A 73 -2.66 14.04 -6.10
CA THR A 73 -2.91 13.66 -7.49
C THR A 73 -1.88 14.31 -8.40
N ALA A 74 -1.10 13.51 -9.14
CA ALA A 74 -0.05 14.05 -10.02
C ALA A 74 -0.55 14.14 -11.48
N SER A 75 -1.47 13.25 -11.89
CA SER A 75 -2.16 13.30 -13.18
C SER A 75 -3.60 12.78 -13.10
N GLN A 76 -4.44 13.09 -14.10
CA GLN A 76 -5.81 12.56 -14.18
C GLN A 76 -5.84 11.04 -14.33
N MET A 77 -4.90 10.46 -15.09
CA MET A 77 -4.81 9.01 -15.28
C MET A 77 -4.56 8.30 -13.95
N GLU A 78 -3.61 8.79 -13.17
CA GLU A 78 -3.32 8.23 -11.85
C GLU A 78 -4.52 8.38 -10.91
N LYS A 79 -5.27 9.48 -11.01
CA LYS A 79 -6.50 9.64 -10.23
C LYS A 79 -7.49 8.53 -10.54
N VAL A 80 -7.70 8.20 -11.82
CA VAL A 80 -8.64 7.16 -12.26
C VAL A 80 -8.24 5.80 -11.71
N GLU A 81 -6.96 5.43 -11.80
CA GLU A 81 -6.46 4.16 -11.26
C GLU A 81 -6.60 4.08 -9.73
N ASP A 82 -6.32 5.19 -9.02
CA ASP A 82 -6.51 5.29 -7.56
C ASP A 82 -7.99 5.08 -7.21
N VAL A 83 -8.92 5.74 -7.91
CA VAL A 83 -10.38 5.58 -7.71
C VAL A 83 -10.78 4.13 -7.92
N GLN A 84 -10.35 3.52 -9.03
CA GLN A 84 -10.78 2.17 -9.39
C GLN A 84 -10.39 1.14 -8.34
N VAL A 85 -9.15 1.18 -7.84
CA VAL A 85 -8.71 0.22 -6.81
C VAL A 85 -9.38 0.48 -5.46
N LEU A 86 -9.60 1.75 -5.10
CA LEU A 86 -10.31 2.12 -3.87
C LEU A 86 -11.79 1.72 -3.91
N THR A 87 -12.47 1.92 -5.03
CA THR A 87 -13.87 1.52 -5.21
C THR A 87 -14.02 0.01 -5.09
N ARG A 88 -13.14 -0.78 -5.72
CA ARG A 88 -13.14 -2.25 -5.54
C ARG A 88 -12.92 -2.67 -4.07
N ALA A 89 -12.10 -1.92 -3.34
CA ALA A 89 -11.84 -2.20 -1.92
C ALA A 89 -13.04 -1.88 -1.01
N LEU A 90 -14.09 -1.21 -1.49
CA LEU A 90 -15.36 -1.07 -0.76
C LEU A 90 -16.10 -2.40 -0.62
N ASP A 91 -15.79 -3.41 -1.43
CA ASP A 91 -16.39 -4.75 -1.35
C ASP A 91 -15.46 -5.78 -0.67
N ASP A 92 -14.33 -5.34 -0.09
CA ASP A 92 -13.37 -6.25 0.57
C ASP A 92 -14.05 -6.96 1.77
N PRO A 93 -13.81 -8.27 1.99
CA PRO A 93 -14.41 -9.00 3.11
C PRO A 93 -14.04 -8.41 4.47
N GLU A 94 -12.87 -7.77 4.60
CA GLU A 94 -12.41 -7.16 5.85
C GLU A 94 -13.05 -5.77 6.06
N PRO A 95 -13.91 -5.57 7.08
CA PRO A 95 -14.57 -4.28 7.32
C PRO A 95 -13.59 -3.12 7.49
N LEU A 96 -12.43 -3.39 8.09
CA LEU A 96 -11.36 -2.41 8.28
C LEU A 96 -10.83 -1.86 6.95
N VAL A 97 -10.73 -2.71 5.93
CA VAL A 97 -10.26 -2.29 4.60
C VAL A 97 -11.31 -1.41 3.93
N ARG A 98 -12.59 -1.80 3.99
CA ARG A 98 -13.72 -1.01 3.45
C ARG A 98 -13.78 0.39 4.04
N GLU A 99 -13.62 0.51 5.36
CA GLU A 99 -13.62 1.79 6.06
C GLU A 99 -12.52 2.73 5.55
N HIS A 100 -11.29 2.21 5.40
CA HIS A 100 -10.15 3.01 4.96
C HIS A 100 -10.23 3.36 3.47
N ALA A 101 -10.79 2.47 2.63
CA ALA A 101 -11.07 2.76 1.23
C ALA A 101 -12.09 3.91 1.09
N SER A 102 -13.18 3.84 1.85
CA SER A 102 -14.20 4.88 1.92
C SER A 102 -13.62 6.23 2.38
N TRP A 103 -12.76 6.22 3.40
CA TRP A 103 -12.05 7.43 3.84
C TRP A 103 -11.15 8.01 2.75
N ALA A 104 -10.40 7.17 2.04
CA ALA A 104 -9.46 7.63 1.00
C ALA A 104 -10.19 8.27 -0.18
N LEU A 105 -11.32 7.70 -0.61
CA LEU A 105 -12.18 8.27 -1.65
C LEU A 105 -12.71 9.67 -1.24
N ARG A 106 -13.23 9.81 -0.01
CA ARG A 106 -13.67 11.11 0.51
C ARG A 106 -12.53 12.13 0.52
N ARG A 107 -11.35 11.73 0.98
CA ARG A 107 -10.19 12.62 1.07
C ARG A 107 -9.69 13.09 -0.30
N ALA A 108 -9.76 12.23 -1.32
CA ALA A 108 -9.41 12.57 -2.69
C ALA A 108 -10.47 13.45 -3.40
N GLY A 109 -11.57 13.81 -2.71
CA GLY A 109 -12.66 14.62 -3.26
C GLY A 109 -13.47 13.88 -4.32
N LEU A 110 -13.62 12.57 -4.16
CA LEU A 110 -14.31 11.69 -5.10
C LEU A 110 -15.66 11.23 -4.52
N PRO A 111 -16.71 11.13 -5.35
CA PRO A 111 -18.01 10.67 -4.90
C PRO A 111 -17.93 9.21 -4.45
N LEU A 112 -18.53 8.93 -3.29
CA LEU A 112 -18.82 7.56 -2.86
C LEU A 112 -20.05 7.10 -3.64
N SER A 113 -19.85 6.34 -4.72
CA SER A 113 -20.99 5.69 -5.39
C SER A 113 -21.50 4.57 -4.48
N GLY A 114 -22.71 4.70 -3.95
CA GLY A 114 -23.39 3.63 -3.18
C GLY A 114 -23.98 4.03 -1.83
N ALA A 115 -24.68 5.17 -1.75
CA ALA A 115 -25.72 5.38 -0.73
C ALA A 115 -27.09 5.31 -1.41
#